data_AF-A0A0V1ALH2-F1
#
_entry.id   AF-A0A0V1ALH2-F1
#
_cell.length_a   1.000
_cell.length_b   1.000
_cell.length_c   1.000
_cell.angle_alpha   90.00
_cell.angle_beta   90.00
_cell.angle_gamma   90.00
#
_symmetry.space_group_name_H-M   'P 1'
#
loop_
_entity.id
_entity.type
_entity.pdbx_description
1 polymer ?
#
loop_
_entity_poly.entity_id
_entity_poly.type
_entity_poly.pdbx_seq_one_letter_code
_entity_poly.pdbx_strand_id
1 'polypeptide(L)'
;LEYGEGNGGRKIILTPKDGAWNSNEFKFFESAHCESFAFVSFLPPNKVSMLQEFCLQIVKTCRSTGIQMPDNPKIFEQAGRNDSVEMIFKRIADKCDRDGMKCDLVFVALFSSEQYGQVKSCGNITFGLVTQC
;
A
#
# COMPACT_ATOMS: atom_id res chain seq x y z
N LEU A 1 -2.11 -9.42 -23.78
CA LEU A 1 -2.51 -9.11 -22.39
C LEU A 1 -3.68 -8.16 -22.42
N GLU A 2 -4.76 -8.49 -21.73
CA GLU A 2 -5.96 -7.67 -21.66
C GLU A 2 -5.88 -6.73 -20.46
N TYR A 3 -6.25 -5.46 -20.66
CA TYR A 3 -6.32 -4.42 -19.63
C TYR A 3 -7.73 -3.83 -19.60
N GLY A 4 -8.00 -2.98 -18.61
CA GLY A 4 -9.29 -2.31 -18.44
C GLY A 4 -9.67 -1.48 -19.67
N GLU A 5 -10.95 -1.14 -19.77
CA GLU A 5 -11.46 -0.38 -20.91
C GLU A 5 -10.79 1.00 -21.03
N GLY A 6 -10.38 1.34 -22.25
CA GLY A 6 -9.89 2.66 -22.58
C GLY A 6 -11.03 3.69 -22.66
N ASN A 7 -10.66 4.95 -22.84
CA ASN A 7 -11.64 6.03 -23.07
C ASN A 7 -12.60 5.64 -24.21
N GLY A 8 -13.90 5.60 -23.91
CA GLY A 8 -14.94 5.20 -24.87
C GLY A 8 -15.28 3.70 -24.91
N GLY A 9 -14.89 2.90 -23.91
CA GLY A 9 -15.31 1.49 -23.79
C GLY A 9 -14.53 0.51 -24.68
N ARG A 10 -13.39 0.95 -25.23
CA ARG A 10 -12.58 0.11 -26.12
C ARG A 10 -11.71 -0.85 -25.30
N LYS A 11 -11.86 -2.15 -25.56
CA LYS A 11 -11.01 -3.20 -25.00
C LYS A 11 -9.54 -2.97 -25.40
N ILE A 12 -8.65 -3.01 -24.41
CA ILE A 12 -7.21 -2.78 -24.59
C ILE A 12 -6.49 -4.14 -24.59
N ILE A 13 -5.80 -4.43 -25.69
CA ILE A 13 -4.98 -5.64 -25.84
C ILE A 13 -3.55 -5.22 -26.14
N LEU A 14 -2.62 -5.59 -25.26
CA LEU A 14 -1.20 -5.36 -25.43
C LEU A 14 -0.50 -6.62 -25.92
N THR A 15 0.34 -6.47 -26.93
CA THR A 15 1.22 -7.52 -27.42
C THR A 15 2.62 -7.26 -26.87
N PRO A 16 3.18 -8.17 -26.06
CA PRO A 16 4.56 -8.04 -25.60
C PRO A 16 5.54 -7.98 -26.77
N LYS A 17 6.61 -7.19 -26.60
CA LYS A 17 7.74 -7.13 -27.51
C LYS A 17 9.00 -7.41 -26.72
N ASP A 18 9.83 -8.34 -27.19
CA ASP A 18 11.09 -8.73 -26.53
C ASP A 18 10.92 -9.11 -25.05
N GLY A 19 9.77 -9.73 -24.71
CA GLY A 19 9.45 -10.17 -23.35
C GLY A 19 8.89 -9.07 -22.42
N ALA A 20 8.65 -7.86 -22.92
CA ALA A 20 8.14 -6.75 -22.12
C ALA A 20 6.90 -6.08 -22.74
N TRP A 21 6.14 -5.35 -21.91
CA TRP A 21 5.05 -4.47 -22.32
C TRP A 21 4.98 -3.26 -21.37
N ASN A 22 4.32 -2.19 -21.80
CA ASN A 22 4.15 -0.97 -21.00
C ASN A 22 2.69 -0.84 -20.57
N SER A 23 2.45 -0.62 -19.27
CA SER A 23 1.13 -0.42 -18.67
C SER A 23 0.82 1.02 -18.27
N ASN A 24 1.72 1.98 -18.52
CA ASN A 24 1.63 3.35 -18.00
C ASN A 24 0.37 4.11 -18.43
N GLU A 25 -0.24 3.73 -19.55
CA GLU A 25 -1.42 4.40 -20.12
C GLU A 25 -2.73 3.66 -19.84
N PHE A 26 -2.67 2.54 -19.11
CA PHE A 26 -3.78 1.60 -19.01
C PHE A 26 -4.15 1.31 -17.56
N LYS A 27 -5.45 1.11 -17.33
CA LYS A 27 -5.98 0.68 -16.04
C LYS A 27 -6.01 -0.84 -15.96
N PHE A 28 -5.96 -1.39 -14.75
CA PHE A 28 -6.14 -2.82 -14.55
C PHE A 28 -7.45 -3.31 -15.15
N PHE A 29 -7.45 -4.55 -15.65
CA PHE A 29 -8.64 -5.23 -16.16
C PHE A 29 -9.78 -5.21 -15.14
N GLU A 30 -9.45 -5.56 -13.90
CA GLU A 30 -10.31 -5.38 -12.74
C GLU A 30 -9.52 -4.60 -11.69
N SER A 31 -10.00 -3.41 -11.36
CA SER A 31 -9.32 -2.54 -10.41
C SER A 31 -9.83 -2.79 -9.00
N ALA A 32 -8.90 -2.91 -8.05
CA ALA A 32 -9.25 -3.06 -6.64
C ALA A 32 -9.90 -1.79 -6.06
N HIS A 33 -10.74 -1.98 -5.05
CA HIS A 33 -11.24 -0.92 -4.19
C HIS A 33 -10.55 -1.02 -2.83
N CYS A 34 -9.68 -0.06 -2.53
CA CYS A 34 -9.07 0.12 -1.21
C CYS A 34 -9.84 1.23 -0.51
N GLU A 35 -10.69 0.86 0.44
CA GLU A 35 -11.52 1.82 1.18
C GLU A 35 -10.67 2.56 2.23
N SER A 36 -9.73 1.83 2.85
CA SER A 36 -8.89 2.36 3.91
C SER A 36 -7.50 1.72 3.89
N PHE A 37 -6.48 2.53 4.16
CA PHE A 37 -5.10 2.07 4.26
C PHE A 37 -4.36 2.77 5.40
N ALA A 38 -3.31 2.09 5.88
CA ALA A 38 -2.37 2.62 6.85
C ALA A 38 -0.98 2.79 6.22
N PHE A 39 -0.20 3.70 6.80
CA PHE A 39 1.20 3.90 6.45
C PHE A 39 2.06 3.82 7.72
N VAL A 40 3.05 2.94 7.70
CA VAL A 40 3.99 2.70 8.79
C VAL A 40 5.39 3.05 8.35
N SER A 41 6.13 3.74 9.20
CA SER A 41 7.54 4.06 8.97
C SER A 41 8.42 3.54 10.09
N PHE A 42 9.40 2.71 9.73
CA PHE A 42 10.55 2.36 10.59
C PHE A 42 11.79 3.20 10.27
N LEU A 43 11.68 4.18 9.36
CA LEU A 43 12.76 5.09 9.04
C LEU A 43 12.98 6.13 10.15
N PRO A 44 14.16 6.75 10.23
CA PRO A 44 14.42 7.85 11.16
C PRO A 44 13.41 9.01 11.02
N PRO A 45 13.00 9.67 12.14
CA PRO A 45 11.96 10.73 12.12
C PRO A 45 12.27 11.94 11.22
N ASN A 46 13.54 12.20 10.91
CA ASN A 46 13.91 13.27 9.98
C ASN A 46 13.56 12.97 8.52
N LYS A 47 12.98 11.80 8.22
CA LYS A 47 12.49 11.41 6.88
C LYS A 47 10.98 11.60 6.69
N VAL A 48 10.26 12.10 7.70
CA VAL A 48 8.79 12.22 7.65
C VAL A 48 8.28 13.02 6.44
N SER A 49 8.92 14.15 6.08
CA SER A 49 8.51 14.94 4.91
C SER A 49 8.60 14.14 3.61
N MET A 50 9.70 13.40 3.41
CA MET A 50 9.88 12.54 2.24
C MET A 50 8.86 11.41 2.21
N LEU A 51 8.49 10.86 3.37
CA LEU A 51 7.48 9.81 3.45
C LEU A 51 6.07 10.30 3.13
N GLN A 52 5.73 11.52 3.53
CA GLN A 52 4.47 12.14 3.16
C GLN A 52 4.38 12.33 1.64
N GLU A 53 5.44 12.85 1.01
CA GLU A 53 5.52 12.98 -0.45
C GLU A 53 5.43 11.62 -1.16
N PHE A 54 6.14 10.61 -0.64
CA PHE A 54 6.09 9.25 -1.17
C PHE A 54 4.69 8.64 -1.08
N CYS A 55 3.99 8.83 0.05
CA CYS A 55 2.61 8.38 0.21
C CYS A 55 1.68 9.02 -0.83
N LEU A 56 1.82 10.32 -1.10
CA LEU A 56 1.06 10.99 -2.15
C LEU A 56 1.35 10.42 -3.55
N GLN A 57 2.62 10.08 -3.86
CA GLN A 57 2.96 9.47 -5.14
C GLN A 57 2.41 8.05 -5.27
N ILE A 58 2.38 7.26 -4.19
CA ILE A 58 1.72 5.95 -4.18
C ILE A 58 0.24 6.11 -4.53
N VAL A 59 -0.48 6.97 -3.81
CA VAL A 59 -1.93 7.18 -4.04
C VAL A 59 -2.19 7.61 -5.48
N LYS A 60 -1.38 8.55 -5.99
CA LYS A 60 -1.48 9.01 -7.38
C LYS A 60 -1.27 7.87 -8.38
N THR A 61 -0.29 7.01 -8.14
CA THR A 61 0.05 5.88 -9.01
C THR A 61 -1.05 4.80 -8.96
N CYS A 62 -1.54 4.45 -7.76
CA CYS A 62 -2.66 3.53 -7.61
C CYS A 62 -3.88 4.03 -8.40
N ARG A 63 -4.24 5.31 -8.25
CA ARG A 63 -5.38 5.90 -8.97
C ARG A 63 -5.18 5.97 -10.48
N SER A 64 -3.97 6.26 -10.96
CA SER A 64 -3.70 6.26 -12.41
C SER A 64 -3.86 4.88 -13.04
N THR A 65 -3.67 3.80 -12.27
CA THR A 65 -3.90 2.42 -12.70
C THR A 65 -5.35 1.93 -12.51
N GLY A 66 -6.24 2.80 -12.02
CA GLY A 66 -7.66 2.51 -11.82
C GLY A 66 -8.04 2.04 -10.43
N ILE A 67 -7.07 1.78 -9.54
CA ILE A 67 -7.35 1.41 -8.14
C ILE A 67 -8.05 2.59 -7.45
N GLN A 68 -9.19 2.30 -6.81
CA GLN A 68 -9.87 3.27 -5.97
C GLN A 68 -9.16 3.29 -4.61
N MET A 69 -8.70 4.45 -4.18
CA MET A 69 -7.89 4.61 -2.97
C MET A 69 -8.14 5.99 -2.36
N PRO A 70 -8.22 6.16 -1.03
CA PRO A 70 -8.41 7.47 -0.41
C PRO A 70 -7.16 8.35 -0.57
N ASP A 71 -7.33 9.67 -0.44
CA ASP A 71 -6.24 10.64 -0.61
C ASP A 71 -5.17 10.55 0.47
N ASN A 72 -5.57 10.14 1.67
CA ASN A 72 -4.72 10.11 2.85
C ASN A 72 -4.88 8.76 3.57
N PRO A 73 -3.81 8.27 4.22
CA PRO A 73 -3.93 7.11 5.09
C PRO A 73 -4.88 7.43 6.24
N LYS A 74 -5.70 6.45 6.63
CA LYS A 74 -6.51 6.55 7.85
C LYS A 74 -5.65 6.48 9.10
N ILE A 75 -4.54 5.76 9.02
CA ILE A 75 -3.57 5.60 10.11
C ILE A 75 -2.17 5.89 9.58
N PHE A 76 -1.46 6.80 10.24
CA PHE A 76 -0.03 7.01 10.04
C PHE A 76 0.71 6.69 11.35
N GLU A 77 1.62 5.73 11.33
CA GLU A 77 2.44 5.34 12.48
C GLU A 77 3.93 5.51 12.16
N GLN A 78 4.61 6.31 12.97
CA GLN A 78 6.06 6.42 12.97
C GLN A 78 6.60 5.58 14.13
N ALA A 79 7.39 4.55 13.82
CA ALA A 79 8.00 3.71 14.84
C ALA A 79 9.01 4.51 15.66
N GLY A 80 8.89 4.39 16.98
CA GLY A 80 9.88 4.86 17.93
C GLY A 80 11.09 3.93 18.01
N ARG A 81 12.12 4.38 18.73
CA ARG A 81 13.40 3.64 18.88
C ARG A 81 13.23 2.22 19.44
N ASN A 82 12.25 2.01 20.31
CA ASN A 82 11.98 0.74 20.98
C ASN A 82 10.76 0.02 20.41
N ASP A 83 10.14 0.56 19.35
CA ASP A 83 8.97 -0.08 18.76
C ASP A 83 9.38 -1.32 17.96
N SER A 84 8.71 -2.44 18.22
CA SER A 84 8.76 -3.62 17.37
C SER A 84 7.67 -3.57 16.31
N VAL A 85 7.82 -4.37 15.26
CA VAL A 85 6.80 -4.54 14.23
C VAL A 85 5.46 -4.97 14.82
N GLU A 86 5.49 -5.93 15.75
CA GLU A 86 4.30 -6.45 16.42
C GLU A 86 3.56 -5.36 17.19
N MET A 87 4.27 -4.51 17.93
CA MET A 87 3.65 -3.43 18.69
C MET A 87 2.96 -2.41 17.79
N ILE A 88 3.59 -2.04 16.67
CA ILE A 88 2.98 -1.13 15.69
C ILE A 88 1.74 -1.74 15.07
N PHE A 89 1.82 -3.00 14.65
CA PHE A 89 0.71 -3.68 13.97
C PHE A 89 -0.46 -3.91 14.91
N LYS A 90 -0.18 -4.22 16.18
CA LYS A 90 -1.21 -4.25 17.22
C LYS A 90 -1.90 -2.89 17.37
N ARG A 91 -1.16 -1.78 17.40
CA ARG A 91 -1.77 -0.43 17.45
C ARG A 91 -2.69 -0.16 16.26
N ILE A 92 -2.33 -0.65 15.07
CA ILE A 92 -3.18 -0.53 13.88
C ILE A 92 -4.44 -1.37 14.02
N ALA A 93 -4.32 -2.64 14.39
CA ALA A 93 -5.45 -3.54 14.61
C ALA A 93 -6.40 -2.96 15.68
N ASP A 94 -5.86 -2.53 16.82
CA ASP A 94 -6.64 -1.94 17.90
C ASP A 94 -7.35 -0.64 17.45
N LYS A 95 -6.74 0.16 16.57
CA LYS A 95 -7.40 1.35 15.97
C LYS A 95 -8.55 0.95 15.04
N CYS A 96 -8.33 -0.07 14.21
CA CYS A 96 -9.35 -0.59 13.31
C CYS A 96 -10.57 -1.11 14.08
N ASP A 97 -10.33 -1.93 15.11
CA ASP A 97 -11.38 -2.50 15.95
C ASP A 97 -12.17 -1.42 16.70
N ARG A 98 -11.47 -0.43 17.28
CA ARG A 98 -12.13 0.69 18.00
C ARG A 98 -13.00 1.55 17.09
N ASP A 99 -12.54 1.82 15.87
CA ASP A 99 -13.22 2.71 14.94
C ASP A 99 -14.24 1.95 14.06
N GLY A 100 -14.37 0.64 14.24
CA GLY A 100 -15.26 -0.22 13.44
C GLY A 100 -14.90 -0.24 11.96
N MET A 101 -13.61 -0.03 11.63
CA MET A 101 -13.12 0.02 10.26
C MET A 101 -12.23 -1.18 9.94
N LYS A 102 -12.16 -1.52 8.65
CA LYS A 102 -11.19 -2.49 8.15
C LYS A 102 -10.01 -1.74 7.50
N CYS A 103 -8.78 -2.16 7.77
CA CYS A 103 -7.60 -1.69 7.04
C CYS A 103 -7.29 -2.65 5.89
N ASP A 104 -7.50 -2.21 4.64
CA ASP A 104 -7.31 -3.07 3.46
C ASP A 104 -5.84 -3.27 3.10
N LEU A 105 -4.99 -2.30 3.43
CA LEU A 105 -3.56 -2.33 3.10
C LEU A 105 -2.73 -1.52 4.09
N VAL A 106 -1.58 -2.04 4.46
CA VAL A 106 -0.55 -1.33 5.24
C VAL A 106 0.70 -1.18 4.38
N PHE A 107 1.06 0.06 4.03
CA PHE A 107 2.38 0.36 3.47
C PHE A 107 3.40 0.46 4.60
N VAL A 108 4.56 -0.17 4.45
CA VAL A 108 5.57 -0.26 5.50
C VAL A 108 6.93 0.17 4.96
N ALA A 109 7.38 1.37 5.31
CA ALA A 109 8.72 1.83 4.99
C ALA A 109 9.73 1.21 5.96
N LEU A 110 10.56 0.28 5.46
CA LEU A 110 11.57 -0.44 6.25
C LEU A 110 12.90 0.29 6.29
N PHE A 111 13.63 0.14 7.40
CA PHE A 111 15.02 0.57 7.51
C PHE A 111 16.01 -0.53 7.11
N SER A 112 15.65 -1.81 7.35
CA SER A 112 16.50 -2.95 6.99
C SER A 112 15.68 -4.15 6.50
N SER A 113 16.33 -5.05 5.76
CA SER A 113 15.74 -6.31 5.30
C SER A 113 15.42 -7.27 6.46
N GLU A 114 16.09 -7.16 7.60
CA GLU A 114 15.81 -7.98 8.78
C GLU A 114 14.39 -7.77 9.31
N GLN A 115 13.85 -6.56 9.16
CA GLN A 115 12.48 -6.22 9.57
C GLN A 115 11.43 -6.87 8.65
N TYR A 116 11.79 -7.17 7.40
CA TYR A 116 10.85 -7.71 6.40
C TYR A 116 10.21 -9.02 6.86
N GLY A 117 11.02 -9.93 7.41
CA GLY A 117 10.53 -11.23 7.90
C GLY A 117 9.48 -11.06 9.01
N GLN A 118 9.73 -10.14 9.95
CA GLN A 118 8.78 -9.83 11.02
C GLN A 118 7.50 -9.18 10.49
N VAL A 119 7.60 -8.26 9.52
CA VAL A 119 6.44 -7.63 8.89
C VAL A 119 5.55 -8.65 8.20
N LYS A 120 6.14 -9.57 7.42
CA LYS A 120 5.37 -10.61 6.75
C LYS A 120 4.77 -11.62 7.73
N SER A 121 5.51 -12.01 8.76
CA SER A 121 4.99 -12.89 9.82
C SER A 121 3.83 -12.23 10.58
N CYS A 122 4.05 -11.04 11.15
CA CYS A 122 3.05 -10.33 11.94
C CYS A 122 1.82 -9.97 11.10
N GLY A 123 2.02 -9.45 9.89
CA GLY A 123 0.95 -9.08 8.98
C GLY A 123 0.10 -10.27 8.59
N ASN A 124 0.71 -11.31 8.01
CA ASN A 124 -0.04 -12.41 7.41
C ASN A 124 -0.59 -13.41 8.44
N ILE A 125 0.14 -13.65 9.55
CA ILE A 125 -0.18 -14.73 10.49
C ILE A 125 -0.86 -14.19 11.75
N THR A 126 -0.34 -13.11 12.34
CA THR A 126 -0.78 -12.65 13.66
C THR A 126 -2.00 -11.73 13.57
N PHE A 127 -1.96 -10.73 12.69
CA PHE A 127 -2.96 -9.66 12.66
C PHE A 127 -3.88 -9.69 11.43
N GLY A 128 -3.60 -10.53 10.44
CA GLY A 128 -4.41 -10.61 9.21
C GLY A 128 -4.39 -9.32 8.37
N LEU A 129 -3.28 -8.58 8.41
CA LEU A 129 -3.08 -7.33 7.69
C LEU A 129 -2.34 -7.57 6.37
N VAL A 130 -2.90 -7.09 5.27
CA VAL A 130 -2.21 -7.08 3.97
C VAL A 130 -1.11 -6.02 4.01
N THR A 131 0.12 -6.39 3.65
CA THR A 131 1.29 -5.51 3.75
C THR A 131 2.02 -5.33 2.42
N GLN A 132 2.44 -4.10 2.14
CA GLN A 132 3.40 -3.76 1.09
C GLN A 132 4.61 -3.08 1.73
N CYS A 133 5.78 -3.73 1.65
CA CYS A 133 7.05 -3.18 2.13
C CYS A 133 7.78 -2.40 1.04
#